data_AF-A0A4R7WBR4-F1
#
_entry.id   AF-A0A4R7WBR4-F1
#
_cell.length_a   1.000
_cell.length_b   1.000
_cell.length_c   1.000
_cell.angle_alpha   90.00
_cell.angle_beta   90.00
_cell.angle_gamma   90.00
#
_symmetry.space_group_name_H-M   'P 1'
#
loop_
_entity.id
_entity.type
_entity.pdbx_description
1 polymer ?
#
loop_
_entity_poly.entity_id
_entity_poly.type
_entity_poly.pdbx_seq_one_letter_code
_entity_poly.pdbx_strand_id
1 'polypeptide(L)'
;MTVSPPIPVTVLSGFLGSGKTTLLRHLLKAEHGLKIAVIENEFSDAGIDTQLLGNEPVQVMTLSNGCVCCTIHTDLTKALVLLLERLDSGEIAFDRLVIECTGLADPAPVAQTFFIDEELRERYILDGIITLVDAAHADTHLEQTIAQAQIGFADRLLVSKTDLVDDSAFKALSERLTRINRRAPIRVVEHGQIDLAELLDVRGFNLNADVGGMTLRPAAPAGRSIDRISSVVLRSDKALDIDRLSSFMNDLLEEHGKQLLRYKGVLNIAGEDRKLVFQGVLKLYGFDFDLEWGADERRESVIVFIADDLPEEKIREGFARVAAD
;
A
#
# COMPACT_ATOMS: atom_id res chain seq x y z
N MET A 1 -16.88 -12.81 25.27
CA MET A 1 -16.98 -11.51 24.60
C MET A 1 -16.59 -11.75 23.15
N THR A 2 -17.49 -11.50 22.20
CA THR A 2 -17.16 -11.61 20.77
C THR A 2 -16.24 -10.43 20.45
N VAL A 3 -14.98 -10.71 20.14
CA VAL A 3 -14.04 -9.68 19.69
C VAL A 3 -14.55 -9.18 18.33
N SER A 4 -14.92 -7.91 18.25
CA SER A 4 -15.25 -7.28 16.97
C SER A 4 -14.05 -7.36 16.04
N PRO A 5 -14.23 -7.66 14.75
CA PRO A 5 -13.09 -7.72 13.83
C PRO A 5 -12.37 -6.37 13.77
N PRO A 6 -11.03 -6.36 13.56
CA PRO A 6 -10.27 -5.12 13.39
C PRO A 6 -10.84 -4.28 12.24
N ILE A 7 -10.81 -2.96 12.41
CA ILE A 7 -11.36 -2.01 11.45
C ILE A 7 -10.37 -1.85 10.27
N PRO A 8 -10.76 -2.16 9.03
CA PRO A 8 -9.91 -1.94 7.86
C PRO A 8 -9.63 -0.45 7.61
N VAL A 9 -8.36 -0.14 7.37
CA VAL A 9 -7.85 1.21 7.13
C VAL A 9 -7.31 1.35 5.72
N THR A 10 -7.85 2.27 4.94
CA THR A 10 -7.36 2.63 3.61
C THR A 10 -6.57 3.93 3.69
N VAL A 11 -5.32 3.92 3.24
CA VAL A 11 -4.51 5.14 3.13
C VAL A 11 -4.61 5.68 1.72
N LEU A 12 -5.14 6.90 1.57
CA LEU A 12 -5.25 7.60 0.30
C LEU A 12 -4.04 8.52 0.11
N SER A 13 -3.18 8.18 -0.84
CA SER A 13 -1.96 8.90 -1.19
C SER A 13 -1.99 9.40 -2.64
N GLY A 14 -0.94 10.10 -3.05
CA GLY A 14 -0.77 10.67 -4.39
C GLY A 14 -0.25 12.09 -4.34
N PHE A 15 0.48 12.48 -5.39
CA PHE A 15 1.15 13.78 -5.44
C PHE A 15 0.15 14.96 -5.43
N LEU A 16 0.62 16.20 -5.25
CA LEU A 16 -0.28 17.36 -5.25
C LEU A 16 -1.07 17.45 -6.56
N GLY A 17 -2.33 17.87 -6.48
CA GLY A 17 -3.18 18.04 -7.66
C GLY A 17 -3.68 16.75 -8.34
N SER A 18 -3.31 15.57 -7.82
CA SER A 18 -3.72 14.26 -8.37
C SER A 18 -5.22 13.94 -8.31
N GLY A 19 -6.00 14.72 -7.57
CA GLY A 19 -7.46 14.55 -7.47
C GLY A 19 -7.93 13.83 -6.19
N LYS A 20 -7.08 13.66 -5.18
CA LYS A 20 -7.43 13.04 -3.88
C LYS A 20 -8.69 13.66 -3.26
N THR A 21 -8.72 14.98 -3.12
CA THR A 21 -9.88 15.70 -2.57
C THR A 21 -11.15 15.50 -3.40
N THR A 22 -11.05 15.42 -4.73
CA THR A 22 -12.21 15.15 -5.60
C THR A 22 -12.77 13.75 -5.37
N LEU A 23 -11.88 12.75 -5.30
CA LEU A 23 -12.25 11.38 -4.99
C LEU A 23 -12.86 11.25 -3.59
N LEU A 24 -12.25 11.90 -2.59
CA LEU A 24 -12.74 11.88 -1.21
C LEU A 24 -14.11 12.53 -1.12
N ARG A 25 -14.33 13.69 -1.74
CA ARG A 25 -15.65 14.32 -1.82
C ARG A 25 -16.69 13.44 -2.50
N HIS A 26 -16.29 12.65 -3.49
CA HIS A 26 -17.20 11.68 -4.13
C HIS A 26 -17.57 10.56 -3.16
N LEU A 27 -16.60 10.00 -2.43
CA LEU A 27 -16.82 9.02 -1.36
C LEU A 27 -17.80 9.56 -0.32
N LEU A 28 -17.56 10.76 0.21
CA LEU A 28 -18.38 11.39 1.26
C LEU A 28 -19.82 11.67 0.84
N LYS A 29 -20.07 11.94 -0.45
CA LYS A 29 -21.40 12.32 -0.97
C LYS A 29 -22.21 11.13 -1.48
N ALA A 30 -21.59 9.98 -1.73
CA ALA A 30 -22.26 8.83 -2.31
C ALA A 30 -23.10 8.09 -1.26
N GLU A 31 -24.32 7.70 -1.61
CA GLU A 31 -25.16 6.84 -0.77
C GLU A 31 -24.75 5.37 -0.94
N HIS A 32 -23.66 4.97 -0.29
CA HIS A 32 -23.09 3.62 -0.39
C HIS A 32 -23.50 2.69 0.75
N GLY A 33 -24.16 3.20 1.81
CA GLY A 33 -24.61 2.41 2.96
C GLY A 33 -23.50 1.85 3.85
N LEU A 34 -22.24 2.24 3.60
CA LEU A 34 -21.08 1.90 4.44
C LEU A 34 -20.89 2.97 5.51
N LYS A 35 -20.31 2.59 6.65
CA LYS A 35 -20.02 3.52 7.74
C LYS A 35 -18.53 3.84 7.77
N ILE A 36 -18.15 4.97 7.20
CA ILE A 36 -16.75 5.32 6.97
C ILE A 36 -16.34 6.45 7.91
N ALA A 37 -15.22 6.31 8.60
CA ALA A 37 -14.52 7.43 9.22
C ALA A 37 -13.44 7.93 8.25
N VAL A 38 -13.21 9.24 8.22
CA VAL A 38 -12.21 9.88 7.37
C VAL A 38 -11.33 10.78 8.22
N ILE A 39 -10.00 10.62 8.10
CA ILE A 39 -9.01 11.55 8.66
C ILE A 39 -8.40 12.36 7.51
N GLU A 40 -8.60 13.68 7.54
CA GLU A 40 -8.03 14.62 6.56
C GLU A 40 -6.87 15.40 7.21
N ASN A 41 -5.75 15.52 6.47
CA ASN A 41 -4.56 16.24 6.95
C ASN A 41 -4.50 17.72 6.48
N GLU A 42 -5.29 18.12 5.48
CA GLU A 42 -5.37 19.53 5.02
C GLU A 42 -6.84 19.99 4.99
N PHE A 43 -7.08 21.20 5.49
CA PHE A 43 -8.38 21.86 5.43
C PHE A 43 -8.73 22.15 3.96
N SER A 44 -9.70 21.45 3.37
CA SER A 44 -10.20 21.82 2.04
C SER A 44 -11.37 22.79 2.16
N ASP A 45 -11.34 23.90 1.41
CA ASP A 45 -12.38 24.95 1.34
C ASP A 45 -13.78 24.46 0.87
N ALA A 46 -13.99 23.15 0.73
CA ALA A 46 -15.36 22.66 0.75
C ALA A 46 -15.81 22.76 2.20
N GLY A 47 -16.78 23.64 2.48
CA GLY A 47 -17.49 23.73 3.75
C GLY A 47 -18.17 22.41 4.12
N ILE A 48 -17.39 21.40 4.45
CA ILE A 48 -17.72 20.34 5.38
C ILE A 48 -17.41 21.01 6.70
N ASP A 49 -18.43 21.67 7.22
CA ASP A 49 -18.38 22.30 8.52
C ASP A 49 -17.59 21.41 9.48
N THR A 50 -16.83 22.04 10.36
CA THR A 50 -16.36 21.44 11.61
C THR A 50 -17.56 21.14 12.54
N GLN A 51 -18.70 20.74 11.98
CA GLN A 51 -19.85 20.13 12.60
C GLN A 51 -19.57 18.63 12.63
N LEU A 52 -18.87 18.22 13.68
CA LEU A 52 -19.42 17.14 14.51
C LEU A 52 -20.92 17.38 14.61
N LEU A 53 -21.79 16.43 14.24
CA LEU A 53 -23.14 16.23 14.81
C LEU A 53 -23.93 15.17 14.01
N GLY A 54 -24.22 14.02 14.63
CA GLY A 54 -25.40 13.20 14.31
C GLY A 54 -25.20 11.88 13.56
N ASN A 55 -26.33 11.25 13.20
CA ASN A 55 -26.49 9.95 12.52
C ASN A 55 -26.05 9.96 11.03
N GLU A 56 -24.99 10.69 10.69
CA GLU A 56 -24.45 10.74 9.33
C GLU A 56 -23.64 9.44 9.03
N PRO A 57 -23.72 8.88 7.81
CA PRO A 57 -23.04 7.63 7.44
C PRO A 57 -21.51 7.78 7.35
N VAL A 58 -21.00 9.01 7.25
CA VAL A 58 -19.57 9.28 7.13
C VAL A 58 -19.14 10.32 8.15
N GLN A 59 -18.06 10.02 8.89
CA GLN A 59 -17.56 10.88 9.95
C GLN A 59 -16.19 11.43 9.62
N VAL A 60 -16.04 12.74 9.60
CA VAL A 60 -14.79 13.41 9.22
C VAL A 60 -14.11 13.98 10.47
N MET A 61 -12.84 13.64 10.67
CA MET A 61 -11.99 14.23 11.70
C MET A 61 -10.82 14.94 11.02
N THR A 62 -10.72 16.25 11.23
CA THR A 62 -9.61 17.05 10.74
C THR A 62 -8.49 17.07 11.77
N LEU A 63 -7.25 16.78 11.35
CA LEU A 63 -6.09 16.97 12.21
C LEU A 63 -5.78 18.47 12.32
N SER A 64 -5.67 18.98 13.55
CA SER A 64 -5.32 20.37 13.80
C SER A 64 -3.83 20.64 13.51
N ASN A 65 -3.57 21.55 12.56
CA ASN A 65 -2.28 22.11 12.11
C ASN A 65 -1.02 21.76 12.92
N GLY A 66 -0.05 21.13 12.24
CA GLY A 66 1.36 21.15 12.60
C GLY A 66 2.25 20.79 11.40
N CYS A 67 2.78 21.81 10.70
CA CYS A 67 3.80 21.58 9.68
C CYS A 67 5.09 20.97 10.29
N VAL A 68 5.82 20.27 9.41
CA VAL A 68 7.21 19.77 9.53
C VAL A 68 7.32 18.34 10.06
N CYS A 69 7.19 17.39 9.13
CA CYS A 69 7.86 16.07 8.96
C CYS A 69 8.24 15.16 10.15
N CYS A 70 7.92 15.49 11.40
CA CYS A 70 8.33 14.78 12.62
C CYS A 70 7.18 14.51 13.61
N THR A 71 6.01 15.16 13.46
CA THR A 71 4.85 15.03 14.38
C THR A 71 3.69 14.19 13.84
N ILE A 72 3.71 13.83 12.55
CA ILE A 72 2.62 13.10 11.87
C ILE A 72 2.29 11.79 12.60
N HIS A 73 3.29 11.02 13.02
CA HIS A 73 3.06 9.74 13.70
C HIS A 73 2.33 9.95 15.03
N THR A 74 2.77 10.92 15.83
CA THR A 74 2.19 11.20 17.15
C THR A 74 0.77 11.75 17.05
N ASP A 75 0.51 12.65 16.10
CA ASP A 75 -0.81 13.25 15.93
C ASP A 75 -1.81 12.28 15.30
N LEU A 76 -1.37 11.45 14.35
CA LEU A 76 -2.18 10.37 13.80
C LEU A 76 -2.55 9.34 14.87
N THR A 77 -1.58 8.88 15.67
CA THR A 77 -1.83 7.91 16.75
C THR A 77 -2.90 8.43 17.71
N LYS A 78 -2.80 9.69 18.15
CA LYS A 78 -3.80 10.31 19.02
C LYS A 78 -5.18 10.37 18.38
N ALA A 79 -5.27 10.72 17.10
CA ALA A 79 -6.55 10.78 16.39
C ALA A 79 -7.19 9.38 16.27
N LEU A 80 -6.38 8.36 15.97
CA LEU A 80 -6.83 6.97 15.91
C LEU A 80 -7.34 6.46 17.26
N VAL A 81 -6.64 6.77 18.35
CA VAL A 81 -7.07 6.43 19.72
C VAL A 81 -8.37 7.15 20.07
N LEU A 82 -8.48 8.46 19.78
CA LEU A 82 -9.71 9.22 20.01
C LEU A 82 -10.92 8.65 19.24
N LEU A 83 -10.71 8.20 18.00
CA LEU A 83 -11.75 7.52 17.23
C LEU A 83 -12.20 6.22 17.91
N LEU A 84 -11.25 5.43 18.45
CA LEU A 84 -11.58 4.21 19.18
C LEU A 84 -12.33 4.51 20.48
N GLU A 85 -11.90 5.51 21.26
CA GLU A 85 -12.60 5.93 22.49
C GLU A 85 -14.06 6.30 22.22
N ARG A 86 -14.32 7.08 21.16
CA ARG A 86 -15.67 7.48 20.77
C ARG A 86 -16.49 6.32 20.20
N LEU A 87 -15.84 5.40 19.50
CA LEU A 87 -16.49 4.18 18.98
C LEU A 87 -16.92 3.28 20.15
N ASP A 88 -16.04 3.11 21.13
CA ASP A 88 -16.27 2.28 22.31
C ASP A 88 -17.29 2.90 23.26
N SER A 89 -17.36 4.24 23.34
CA SER A 89 -18.41 4.95 24.08
C SER A 89 -19.77 4.94 23.37
N GLY A 90 -19.81 4.56 22.09
CA GLY A 90 -21.01 4.59 21.25
C GLY A 90 -21.43 5.98 20.79
N GLU A 91 -20.57 7.00 20.97
CA GLU A 91 -20.77 8.34 20.41
C GLU A 91 -20.75 8.33 18.88
N ILE A 92 -19.96 7.41 18.31
CA ILE A 92 -19.80 7.24 16.88
C ILE A 92 -19.92 5.78 16.45
N ALA A 93 -20.16 5.57 15.15
CA ALA A 93 -20.19 4.24 14.57
C ALA A 93 -19.57 4.25 13.17
N PHE A 94 -18.50 3.48 12.98
CA PHE A 94 -17.87 3.24 11.68
C PHE A 94 -17.31 1.83 11.63
N ASP A 95 -17.22 1.27 10.43
CA ASP A 95 -16.64 -0.05 10.16
C ASP A 95 -15.45 -0.01 9.19
N ARG A 96 -15.12 1.18 8.67
CA ARG A 96 -13.98 1.45 7.79
C ARG A 96 -13.37 2.80 8.13
N LEU A 97 -12.06 2.93 7.94
CA LEU A 97 -11.34 4.18 8.10
C LEU A 97 -10.59 4.53 6.81
N VAL A 98 -10.69 5.77 6.35
CA VAL A 98 -9.87 6.32 5.27
C VAL A 98 -8.98 7.43 5.82
N ILE A 99 -7.70 7.41 5.49
CA ILE A 99 -6.73 8.44 5.90
C ILE A 99 -6.19 9.11 4.65
N GLU A 100 -6.46 10.40 4.48
CA GLU A 100 -5.84 11.20 3.42
C GLU A 100 -4.44 11.68 3.86
N CYS A 101 -3.43 11.33 3.07
CA CYS A 101 -2.10 11.89 3.18
C CYS A 101 -1.98 13.18 2.35
N THR A 102 -1.17 14.16 2.80
CA THR A 102 -0.89 15.34 1.98
C THR A 102 -0.17 14.94 0.69
N GLY A 103 -0.20 15.81 -0.32
CA GLY A 103 0.42 15.50 -1.61
C GLY A 103 1.95 15.27 -1.55
N LEU A 104 2.62 15.72 -0.49
CA LEU A 104 4.06 15.52 -0.28
C LEU A 104 4.37 14.54 0.87
N ALA A 105 3.34 13.93 1.47
CA ALA A 105 3.56 12.99 2.56
C ALA A 105 4.09 11.65 2.04
N ASP A 106 5.02 11.09 2.80
CA ASP A 106 5.47 9.72 2.67
C ASP A 106 4.42 8.79 3.29
N PRO A 107 3.90 7.78 2.57
CA PRO A 107 2.97 6.80 3.14
C PRO A 107 3.60 5.91 4.22
N ALA A 108 4.92 5.75 4.26
CA ALA A 108 5.57 4.76 5.11
C ALA A 108 5.32 4.98 6.61
N PRO A 109 5.48 6.20 7.18
CA PRO A 109 5.21 6.45 8.60
C PRO A 109 3.75 6.17 8.99
N VAL A 110 2.80 6.45 8.09
CA VAL A 110 1.37 6.15 8.31
C VAL A 110 1.14 4.65 8.33
N ALA A 111 1.74 3.91 7.39
CA ALA A 111 1.63 2.46 7.36
C ALA A 111 2.25 1.80 8.61
N GLN A 112 3.41 2.28 9.07
CA GLN A 112 4.12 1.76 10.23
C GLN A 112 3.32 1.86 11.53
N THR A 113 2.48 2.88 11.69
CA THR A 113 1.63 3.06 12.88
C THR A 113 0.79 1.81 13.17
N PHE A 114 0.29 1.12 12.15
CA PHE A 114 -0.54 -0.08 12.28
C PHE A 114 0.25 -1.37 12.58
N PHE A 115 1.58 -1.32 12.58
CA PHE A 115 2.44 -2.48 12.90
C PHE A 115 3.21 -2.32 14.21
N ILE A 116 3.51 -1.08 14.61
CA ILE A 116 4.34 -0.77 15.78
C ILE A 116 3.49 -0.61 17.04
N ASP A 117 2.34 0.03 16.94
CA ASP A 117 1.49 0.32 18.09
C ASP A 117 0.59 -0.90 18.42
N GLU A 118 0.75 -1.46 19.61
CA GLU A 118 0.08 -2.70 20.02
C GLU A 118 -1.44 -2.55 20.11
N GLU A 119 -1.92 -1.44 20.66
CA GLU A 119 -3.35 -1.15 20.80
C GLU A 119 -4.00 -0.94 19.43
N LEU A 120 -3.35 -0.14 18.57
CA LEU A 120 -3.87 0.11 17.22
C LEU A 120 -3.85 -1.16 16.37
N ARG A 121 -2.84 -2.02 16.49
CA ARG A 121 -2.75 -3.28 15.73
C ARG A 121 -3.87 -4.27 16.08
N GLU A 122 -4.39 -4.25 17.31
CA GLU A 122 -5.52 -5.10 17.70
C GLU A 122 -6.87 -4.57 17.20
N ARG A 123 -6.99 -3.25 17.03
CA ARG A 123 -8.25 -2.57 16.73
C ARG A 123 -8.40 -2.14 15.27
N TYR A 124 -7.30 -1.92 14.58
CA TYR A 124 -7.23 -1.55 13.17
C TYR A 124 -6.40 -2.57 12.39
N ILE A 125 -6.73 -2.75 11.12
CA ILE A 125 -5.92 -3.47 10.16
C ILE A 125 -5.70 -2.61 8.93
N LEU A 126 -4.45 -2.39 8.53
CA LEU A 126 -4.16 -1.66 7.31
C LEU A 126 -4.66 -2.48 6.12
N ASP A 127 -5.67 -1.99 5.41
CA ASP A 127 -6.26 -2.66 4.25
C ASP A 127 -5.38 -2.48 3.02
N GLY A 128 -4.99 -1.24 2.71
CA GLY A 128 -4.16 -0.94 1.55
C GLY A 128 -3.80 0.53 1.42
N ILE A 129 -2.75 0.79 0.64
CA ILE A 129 -2.36 2.14 0.21
C ILE A 129 -2.84 2.35 -1.23
N ILE A 130 -3.73 3.32 -1.42
CA ILE A 130 -4.28 3.69 -2.72
C ILE A 130 -3.61 4.99 -3.15
N THR A 131 -2.92 4.97 -4.29
CA THR A 131 -2.18 6.15 -4.77
C THR A 131 -2.80 6.70 -6.04
N LEU A 132 -3.21 7.98 -6.00
CA LEU A 132 -3.68 8.70 -7.19
C LEU A 132 -2.51 9.26 -7.98
N VAL A 133 -2.59 9.10 -9.29
CA VAL A 133 -1.62 9.59 -10.26
C VAL A 133 -2.34 10.46 -11.28
N ASP A 134 -1.93 11.73 -11.39
CA ASP A 134 -2.39 12.64 -12.43
C ASP A 134 -1.77 12.27 -13.77
N ALA A 135 -2.55 11.77 -14.74
CA ALA A 135 -2.02 11.38 -16.05
C ALA A 135 -1.39 12.55 -16.82
N ALA A 136 -1.97 13.75 -16.70
CA ALA A 136 -1.53 14.93 -17.44
C ALA A 136 -0.20 15.49 -16.94
N HIS A 137 0.11 15.29 -15.66
CA HIS A 137 1.31 15.85 -15.01
C HIS A 137 2.27 14.79 -14.46
N ALA A 138 2.01 13.50 -14.72
CA ALA A 138 2.78 12.41 -14.16
C ALA A 138 4.27 12.51 -14.46
N ASP A 139 4.67 12.90 -15.67
CA ASP A 139 6.08 12.94 -16.04
C ASP A 139 6.89 13.90 -15.16
N THR A 140 6.36 15.11 -14.94
CA THR A 140 6.96 16.11 -14.02
C THR A 140 6.88 15.66 -12.57
N HIS A 141 5.74 15.11 -12.13
CA HIS A 141 5.60 14.62 -10.75
C HIS A 141 6.63 13.53 -10.44
N LEU A 142 6.85 12.60 -11.37
CA LEU A 142 7.77 11.48 -11.21
C LEU A 142 9.24 11.87 -11.29
N GLU A 143 9.59 13.13 -11.57
CA GLU A 143 10.94 13.63 -11.31
C GLU A 143 11.22 13.72 -9.79
N GLN A 144 10.17 13.85 -8.97
CA GLN A 144 10.27 13.90 -7.52
C GLN A 144 10.26 12.50 -6.93
N THR A 145 11.28 12.18 -6.13
CA THR A 145 11.42 10.84 -5.51
C THR A 145 10.24 10.49 -4.61
N ILE A 146 9.61 11.48 -3.96
CA ILE A 146 8.41 11.24 -3.14
C ILE A 146 7.22 10.74 -3.96
N ALA A 147 7.01 11.23 -5.19
CA ALA A 147 5.94 10.75 -6.06
C ALA A 147 6.19 9.30 -6.49
N GLN A 148 7.45 8.97 -6.82
CA GLN A 148 7.85 7.59 -7.09
C GLN A 148 7.65 6.69 -5.86
N ALA A 149 7.92 7.19 -4.65
CA ALA A 149 7.74 6.45 -3.40
C ALA A 149 6.26 6.17 -3.11
N GLN A 150 5.39 7.16 -3.29
CA GLN A 150 3.94 6.99 -3.19
C GLN A 150 3.43 5.89 -4.13
N ILE A 151 3.97 5.79 -5.35
CA ILE A 151 3.67 4.68 -6.28
C ILE A 151 4.27 3.37 -5.79
N GLY A 152 5.51 3.38 -5.27
CA GLY A 152 6.18 2.20 -4.77
C GLY A 152 5.48 1.55 -3.56
N PHE A 153 4.84 2.35 -2.71
CA PHE A 153 4.05 1.87 -1.58
C PHE A 153 2.65 1.36 -1.96
N ALA A 154 2.14 1.77 -3.12
CA ALA A 154 0.75 1.52 -3.50
C ALA A 154 0.42 0.02 -3.60
N ASP A 155 -0.73 -0.35 -3.07
CA ASP A 155 -1.42 -1.61 -3.36
C ASP A 155 -2.31 -1.49 -4.58
N ARG A 156 -2.74 -0.27 -4.92
CA ARG A 156 -3.49 0.05 -6.14
C ARG A 156 -3.19 1.46 -6.61
N LEU A 157 -3.11 1.62 -7.93
CA LEU A 157 -2.87 2.89 -8.59
C LEU A 157 -4.15 3.36 -9.28
N LEU A 158 -4.59 4.56 -8.95
CA LEU A 158 -5.72 5.21 -9.59
C LEU A 158 -5.23 6.36 -10.47
N VAL A 159 -5.34 6.20 -11.78
CA VAL A 159 -4.88 7.20 -12.74
C VAL A 159 -6.04 8.11 -13.09
N SER A 160 -5.91 9.39 -12.73
CA SER A 160 -6.90 10.43 -12.98
C SER A 160 -6.53 11.27 -14.20
N LYS A 161 -7.50 12.05 -14.70
CA LYS A 161 -7.30 13.02 -15.80
C LYS A 161 -6.80 12.39 -17.10
N THR A 162 -7.20 11.15 -17.37
CA THR A 162 -6.85 10.44 -18.61
C THR A 162 -7.47 11.08 -19.85
N ASP A 163 -8.53 11.87 -19.67
CA ASP A 163 -9.16 12.69 -20.71
C ASP A 163 -8.25 13.80 -21.27
N LEU A 164 -7.17 14.14 -20.56
CA LEU A 164 -6.21 15.18 -20.96
C LEU A 164 -4.97 14.65 -21.68
N VAL A 165 -4.87 13.33 -21.90
CA VAL A 165 -3.72 12.68 -22.55
C VAL A 165 -4.19 11.75 -23.66
N ASP A 166 -3.32 11.50 -24.64
CA ASP A 166 -3.59 10.51 -25.68
C ASP A 166 -3.24 9.08 -25.22
N ASP A 167 -3.69 8.08 -25.99
CA ASP A 167 -3.47 6.66 -25.69
C ASP A 167 -1.99 6.29 -25.60
N SER A 168 -1.13 6.99 -26.36
CA SER A 168 0.31 6.72 -26.38
C SER A 168 0.96 7.19 -25.08
N ALA A 169 0.62 8.40 -24.62
CA ALA A 169 1.08 8.95 -23.36
C ALA A 169 0.57 8.12 -22.17
N PHE A 170 -0.71 7.73 -22.17
CA PHE A 170 -1.26 6.88 -21.12
C PHE A 170 -0.60 5.49 -21.08
N LYS A 171 -0.30 4.90 -22.24
CA LYS A 171 0.44 3.64 -22.32
C LYS A 171 1.86 3.78 -21.78
N ALA A 172 2.59 4.83 -22.15
CA ALA A 172 3.93 5.09 -21.65
C ALA A 172 3.95 5.30 -20.12
N LEU A 173 2.97 6.04 -19.60
CA LEU A 173 2.77 6.20 -18.16
C LEU A 173 2.50 4.85 -17.49
N SER A 174 1.58 4.05 -18.03
CA SER A 174 1.24 2.73 -17.49
C SER A 174 2.45 1.79 -17.44
N GLU A 175 3.31 1.83 -18.45
CA GLU A 175 4.57 1.09 -18.48
C GLU A 175 5.55 1.60 -17.41
N ARG A 176 5.68 2.93 -17.25
CA ARG A 176 6.53 3.54 -16.22
C ARG A 176 6.07 3.19 -14.81
N LEU A 177 4.78 3.33 -14.53
CA LEU A 177 4.17 2.95 -13.26
C LEU A 177 4.39 1.46 -12.94
N THR A 178 4.28 0.59 -13.94
CA THR A 178 4.54 -0.84 -13.78
C THR A 178 6.01 -1.14 -13.49
N ARG A 179 6.97 -0.37 -14.03
CA ARG A 179 8.40 -0.52 -13.69
C ARG A 179 8.70 -0.13 -12.25
N ILE A 180 8.06 0.94 -11.77
CA ILE A 180 8.19 1.38 -10.37
C ILE A 180 7.55 0.34 -9.45
N ASN A 181 6.30 -0.04 -9.72
CA ASN A 181 5.53 -0.97 -8.91
C ASN A 181 4.83 -2.04 -9.79
N ARG A 182 5.41 -3.24 -9.81
CA ARG A 182 4.87 -4.39 -10.56
C ARG A 182 3.69 -5.09 -9.91
N ARG A 183 3.39 -4.77 -8.64
CA ARG A 183 2.29 -5.38 -7.87
C ARG A 183 0.98 -4.64 -8.06
N ALA A 184 1.02 -3.32 -8.08
CA ALA A 184 -0.20 -2.52 -8.05
C ALA A 184 -0.96 -2.59 -9.39
N PRO A 185 -2.24 -3.03 -9.40
CA PRO A 185 -3.10 -2.85 -10.55
C PRO A 185 -3.34 -1.36 -10.78
N ILE A 186 -3.37 -0.98 -12.06
CA ILE A 186 -3.75 0.37 -12.50
C ILE A 186 -5.25 0.35 -12.85
N ARG A 187 -5.97 1.34 -12.33
CA ARG A 187 -7.36 1.64 -12.66
C ARG A 187 -7.47 3.11 -13.07
N VAL A 188 -8.37 3.39 -14.01
CA VAL A 188 -8.68 4.76 -14.42
C VAL A 188 -9.78 5.29 -13.50
N VAL A 189 -9.66 6.56 -13.09
CA VAL A 189 -10.68 7.27 -12.31
C VAL A 189 -11.07 8.56 -13.01
N GLU A 190 -12.33 8.67 -13.39
CA GLU A 190 -12.85 9.83 -14.11
C GLU A 190 -13.62 10.73 -13.15
N HIS A 191 -13.15 11.97 -12.96
CA HIS A 191 -13.77 12.95 -12.06
C HIS A 191 -14.05 12.45 -10.62
N GLY A 192 -13.20 11.56 -10.11
CA GLY A 192 -13.35 10.96 -8.78
C GLY A 192 -14.38 9.83 -8.70
N GLN A 193 -14.99 9.44 -9.82
CA GLN A 193 -15.95 8.34 -9.87
C GLN A 193 -15.21 7.01 -9.98
N ILE A 194 -15.42 6.15 -9.00
CA ILE A 194 -14.86 4.80 -8.98
C ILE A 194 -15.77 3.90 -8.16
N ASP A 195 -15.78 2.60 -8.47
CA ASP A 195 -16.37 1.60 -7.59
C ASP A 195 -15.66 1.63 -6.24
N LEU A 196 -16.40 1.66 -5.14
CA LEU A 196 -15.81 1.67 -3.80
C LEU A 196 -15.05 0.38 -3.48
N ALA A 197 -15.39 -0.74 -4.13
CA ALA A 197 -14.60 -1.97 -4.04
C ALA A 197 -13.20 -1.81 -4.67
N GLU A 198 -12.99 -0.79 -5.50
CA GLU A 198 -11.66 -0.43 -5.99
C GLU A 198 -10.89 0.46 -5.00
N LEU A 199 -11.52 1.02 -3.96
CA LEU A 199 -10.87 1.82 -2.91
C LEU A 199 -10.69 1.06 -1.60
N LEU A 200 -11.69 0.27 -1.23
CA LEU A 200 -11.85 -0.36 0.07
C LEU A 200 -11.71 -1.87 -0.07
N ASP A 201 -11.35 -2.54 1.02
CA ASP A 201 -11.24 -3.99 1.10
C ASP A 201 -10.24 -4.58 0.06
N VAL A 202 -9.17 -3.84 -0.23
CA VAL A 202 -8.10 -4.21 -1.17
C VAL A 202 -7.22 -5.33 -0.63
N ARG A 203 -7.12 -5.46 0.70
CA ARG A 203 -6.39 -6.51 1.42
C ARG A 203 -4.90 -6.60 1.04
N GLY A 204 -4.29 -5.48 0.66
CA GLY A 204 -2.89 -5.36 0.23
C GLY A 204 -1.85 -5.71 1.31
N PHE A 205 -2.26 -5.71 2.59
CA PHE A 205 -1.45 -6.12 3.73
C PHE A 205 -1.93 -7.40 4.42
N ASN A 206 -2.86 -8.14 3.82
CA ASN A 206 -3.19 -9.47 4.30
C ASN A 206 -2.22 -10.50 3.71
N LEU A 207 -1.54 -11.26 4.58
CA LEU A 207 -0.66 -12.36 4.17
C LEU A 207 -1.45 -13.41 3.35
N ASN A 208 -2.69 -13.68 3.75
CA ASN A 208 -3.52 -14.74 3.17
C ASN A 208 -4.53 -14.22 2.11
N ALA A 209 -4.38 -13.00 1.59
CA ALA A 209 -5.32 -12.46 0.59
C ALA A 209 -5.01 -12.91 -0.85
N ASP A 210 -3.78 -13.32 -1.13
CA ASP A 210 -3.35 -13.81 -2.44
C ASP A 210 -3.46 -15.34 -2.53
N VAL A 211 -4.65 -15.86 -2.17
CA VAL A 211 -5.01 -17.27 -2.31
C VAL A 211 -4.91 -17.66 -3.79
N GLY A 212 -3.78 -18.25 -4.18
CA GLY A 212 -3.50 -18.64 -5.58
C GLY A 212 -2.21 -18.11 -6.19
N GLY A 213 -1.41 -17.34 -5.45
CA GLY A 213 -0.07 -16.91 -5.84
C GLY A 213 0.07 -15.41 -6.11
N MET A 214 1.31 -14.96 -6.35
CA MET A 214 1.63 -13.54 -6.49
C MET A 214 1.35 -13.03 -7.91
N THR A 215 0.33 -12.18 -8.06
CA THR A 215 0.02 -11.55 -9.35
C THR A 215 1.01 -10.41 -9.62
N LEU A 216 1.85 -10.59 -10.64
CA LEU A 216 2.80 -9.57 -11.09
C LEU A 216 2.44 -9.10 -12.49
N ARG A 217 2.46 -7.78 -12.69
CA ARG A 217 2.28 -7.21 -14.02
C ARG A 217 3.53 -7.45 -14.88
N PRO A 218 3.36 -7.83 -16.16
CA PRO A 218 4.47 -7.90 -17.10
C PRO A 218 5.08 -6.51 -17.25
N ALA A 219 6.38 -6.40 -17.04
CA ALA A 219 7.13 -5.20 -17.38
C ALA A 219 7.79 -5.45 -18.74
N ALA A 220 7.66 -4.50 -19.68
CA ALA A 220 8.47 -4.53 -20.88
C ALA A 220 9.96 -4.50 -20.48
N PRO A 221 10.85 -5.25 -21.17
CA PRO A 221 12.29 -5.12 -20.95
C PRO A 221 12.67 -3.68 -21.27
N ALA A 222 12.96 -2.91 -20.22
CA ALA A 222 13.29 -1.51 -20.36
C ALA A 222 14.79 -1.37 -20.53
N GLY A 223 15.21 -0.37 -21.32
CA GLY A 223 16.52 0.24 -21.11
C GLY A 223 16.66 0.74 -19.66
N ARG A 224 17.85 1.20 -19.28
CA ARG A 224 18.14 1.69 -17.93
C ARG A 224 17.04 2.66 -17.45
N SER A 225 16.36 2.31 -16.35
CA SER A 225 15.32 3.15 -15.76
C SER A 225 15.93 4.49 -15.34
N ILE A 226 15.23 5.59 -15.62
CA ILE A 226 15.56 6.92 -15.06
C ILE A 226 14.98 7.13 -13.67
N ASP A 227 14.01 6.30 -13.29
CA ASP A 227 13.37 6.32 -11.97
C ASP A 227 14.32 5.72 -10.93
N ARG A 228 14.38 6.36 -9.76
CA ARG A 228 15.15 5.88 -8.61
C ARG A 228 14.50 4.67 -7.95
N ILE A 229 13.17 4.67 -7.93
CA ILE A 229 12.39 3.58 -7.32
C ILE A 229 11.97 2.60 -8.41
N SER A 230 12.24 1.32 -8.16
CA SER A 230 11.94 0.25 -9.11
C SER A 230 11.61 -1.07 -8.43
N SER A 231 11.01 -1.98 -9.19
CA SER A 231 10.69 -3.33 -8.75
C SER A 231 11.71 -4.36 -9.24
N VAL A 232 12.36 -5.08 -8.33
CA VAL A 232 13.17 -6.27 -8.62
C VAL A 232 12.35 -7.53 -8.35
N VAL A 233 12.28 -8.45 -9.31
CA VAL A 233 11.58 -9.73 -9.16
C VAL A 233 12.56 -10.88 -9.19
N LEU A 234 12.52 -11.71 -8.15
CA LEU A 234 13.29 -12.94 -7.99
C LEU A 234 12.36 -14.14 -8.16
N ARG A 235 12.85 -15.17 -8.84
CA ARG A 235 12.12 -16.42 -9.10
C ARG A 235 13.02 -17.61 -8.86
N SER A 236 12.47 -18.70 -8.35
CA SER A 236 13.14 -20.00 -8.24
C SER A 236 12.12 -21.11 -8.45
N ASP A 237 12.45 -22.06 -9.32
CA ASP A 237 11.72 -23.32 -9.49
C ASP A 237 12.20 -24.41 -8.50
N LYS A 238 13.29 -24.15 -7.78
CA LYS A 238 13.79 -25.00 -6.69
C LYS A 238 13.17 -24.59 -5.36
N ALA A 239 12.97 -25.60 -4.50
CA ALA A 239 12.64 -25.36 -3.10
C ALA A 239 13.77 -24.57 -2.42
N LEU A 240 13.38 -23.66 -1.53
CA LEU A 240 14.29 -22.80 -0.78
C LEU A 240 14.55 -23.38 0.60
N ASP A 241 15.77 -23.21 1.09
CA ASP A 241 16.11 -23.51 2.47
C ASP A 241 15.70 -22.32 3.37
N ILE A 242 14.94 -22.59 4.44
CA ILE A 242 14.36 -21.55 5.29
C ILE A 242 15.41 -20.78 6.10
N ASP A 243 16.51 -21.45 6.49
CA ASP A 243 17.58 -20.83 7.26
C ASP A 243 18.43 -19.92 6.35
N ARG A 244 18.77 -20.42 5.15
CA ARG A 244 19.48 -19.60 4.13
C ARG A 244 18.64 -18.40 3.70
N LEU A 245 17.33 -18.56 3.56
CA LEU A 245 16.40 -17.47 3.26
C LEU A 245 16.38 -16.44 4.39
N SER A 246 16.31 -16.90 5.64
CA SER A 246 16.30 -16.03 6.82
C SER A 246 17.59 -15.21 6.92
N SER A 247 18.75 -15.83 6.71
CA SER A 247 20.04 -15.11 6.66
C SER A 247 20.06 -14.07 5.53
N PHE A 248 19.65 -14.46 4.31
CA PHE A 248 19.58 -13.54 3.17
C PHE A 248 18.68 -12.32 3.45
N MET A 249 17.49 -12.53 4.02
CA MET A 249 16.57 -11.44 4.34
C MET A 249 17.12 -10.54 5.45
N ASN A 250 17.77 -11.11 6.48
CA ASN A 250 18.38 -10.34 7.55
C ASN A 250 19.51 -9.44 7.04
N ASP A 251 20.43 -9.99 6.24
CA ASP A 251 21.54 -9.23 5.64
C ASP A 251 21.00 -8.10 4.74
N LEU A 252 19.99 -8.41 3.91
CA LEU A 252 19.35 -7.43 3.04
C LEU A 252 18.67 -6.30 3.84
N LEU A 253 17.96 -6.61 4.92
CA LEU A 253 17.27 -5.61 5.75
C LEU A 253 18.23 -4.79 6.61
N GLU A 254 19.36 -5.38 7.00
CA GLU A 254 20.43 -4.68 7.72
C GLU A 254 21.12 -3.65 6.81
N GLU A 255 21.57 -4.07 5.62
CA GLU A 255 22.30 -3.22 4.67
C GLU A 255 21.37 -2.23 3.96
N HIS A 256 20.19 -2.68 3.50
CA HIS A 256 19.32 -1.93 2.58
C HIS A 256 17.92 -1.61 3.12
N GLY A 257 17.61 -1.89 4.39
CA GLY A 257 16.26 -1.74 4.91
C GLY A 257 15.66 -0.32 4.90
N LYS A 258 16.49 0.72 4.70
CA LYS A 258 16.01 2.10 4.49
C LYS A 258 15.61 2.39 3.03
N GLN A 259 16.15 1.63 2.08
CA GLN A 259 15.89 1.74 0.66
C GLN A 259 14.70 0.89 0.23
N LEU A 260 14.42 -0.19 0.94
CA LEU A 260 13.25 -1.05 0.72
C LEU A 260 11.99 -0.28 1.09
N LEU A 261 11.02 -0.22 0.19
CA LEU A 261 9.69 0.37 0.43
C LEU A 261 8.69 -0.73 0.76
N ARG A 262 8.46 -1.64 -0.19
CA ARG A 262 7.52 -2.76 -0.09
C ARG A 262 8.14 -4.01 -0.65
N TYR A 263 7.86 -5.14 -0.03
CA TYR A 263 8.21 -6.44 -0.61
C TYR A 263 7.19 -7.49 -0.21
N LYS A 264 7.03 -8.47 -1.09
CA LYS A 264 6.13 -9.62 -0.88
C LYS A 264 6.71 -10.82 -1.60
N GLY A 265 6.46 -12.01 -1.07
CA GLY A 265 6.77 -13.22 -1.78
C GLY A 265 5.89 -14.39 -1.36
N VAL A 266 5.79 -15.34 -2.28
CA VAL A 266 5.17 -16.65 -2.11
C VAL A 266 6.25 -17.67 -2.40
N LEU A 267 6.59 -18.50 -1.43
CA LEU A 267 7.80 -19.32 -1.44
C LEU A 267 7.48 -20.80 -1.32
N ASN A 268 8.19 -21.59 -2.13
CA ASN A 268 8.32 -23.04 -2.02
C ASN A 268 9.47 -23.36 -1.06
N ILE A 269 9.16 -23.78 0.17
CA ILE A 269 10.15 -24.12 1.19
C ILE A 269 10.42 -25.62 1.20
N ALA A 270 11.68 -26.02 1.33
CA ALA A 270 12.07 -27.42 1.38
C ALA A 270 11.45 -28.12 2.59
N GLY A 271 10.82 -29.28 2.36
CA GLY A 271 10.16 -30.06 3.41
C GLY A 271 8.77 -29.57 3.81
N GLU A 272 8.24 -28.50 3.18
CA GLU A 272 6.91 -27.96 3.46
C GLU A 272 5.96 -28.16 2.28
N ASP A 273 4.76 -28.65 2.59
CA ASP A 273 3.68 -28.79 1.61
C ASP A 273 2.79 -27.55 1.51
N ARG A 274 3.01 -26.56 2.38
CA ARG A 274 2.33 -25.27 2.37
C ARG A 274 3.18 -24.18 1.75
N LYS A 275 2.51 -23.20 1.15
CA LYS A 275 3.13 -21.96 0.67
C LYS A 275 3.53 -21.13 1.87
N LEU A 276 4.79 -20.68 1.92
CA LEU A 276 5.17 -19.61 2.85
C LEU A 276 4.93 -18.28 2.17
N VAL A 277 4.07 -17.45 2.74
CA VAL A 277 3.82 -16.09 2.27
C VAL A 277 4.49 -15.13 3.23
N PHE A 278 5.22 -14.16 2.69
CA PHE A 278 5.80 -13.10 3.51
C PHE A 278 5.59 -11.75 2.83
N GLN A 279 5.58 -10.70 3.64
CA GLN A 279 5.53 -9.34 3.16
C GLN A 279 6.20 -8.41 4.16
N GLY A 280 6.61 -7.24 3.68
CA GLY A 280 7.11 -6.20 4.55
C GLY A 280 6.99 -4.80 3.97
N VAL A 281 7.14 -3.85 4.89
CA VAL A 281 7.15 -2.41 4.67
C VAL A 281 8.37 -1.86 5.40
N LEU A 282 9.28 -1.25 4.65
CA LEU A 282 10.59 -0.84 5.18
C LEU A 282 11.28 -2.03 5.89
N LYS A 283 11.62 -1.88 7.17
CA LYS A 283 12.25 -2.95 7.97
C LYS A 283 11.27 -3.91 8.64
N LEU A 284 9.97 -3.58 8.63
CA LEU A 284 8.96 -4.40 9.29
C LEU A 284 8.48 -5.46 8.30
N TYR A 285 8.60 -6.73 8.67
CA TYR A 285 8.11 -7.83 7.86
C TYR A 285 7.53 -8.94 8.73
N GLY A 286 6.67 -9.74 8.12
CA GLY A 286 6.10 -10.93 8.72
C GLY A 286 5.92 -12.01 7.66
N PHE A 287 5.77 -13.24 8.12
CA PHE A 287 5.48 -14.39 7.28
C PHE A 287 4.47 -15.29 7.97
N ASP A 288 3.75 -16.06 7.16
CA ASP A 288 2.86 -17.12 7.62
C ASP A 288 2.84 -18.26 6.59
N PHE A 289 2.45 -19.44 7.04
CA PHE A 289 2.12 -20.54 6.13
C PHE A 289 0.67 -20.41 5.70
N ASP A 290 0.46 -20.28 4.41
CA ASP A 290 -0.86 -20.18 3.80
C ASP A 290 -1.33 -21.58 3.35
N LEU A 291 -2.05 -21.66 2.25
CA LEU A 291 -2.58 -22.90 1.67
C LEU A 291 -1.49 -23.90 1.26
N GLU A 292 -1.88 -25.18 1.29
CA GLU A 292 -1.13 -26.26 0.66
C GLU A 292 -0.95 -26.03 -0.84
N TRP A 293 0.19 -26.45 -1.37
CA TRP A 293 0.42 -26.53 -2.80
C TRP A 293 -0.59 -27.50 -3.42
N GLY A 294 -1.25 -27.09 -4.51
CA GLY A 294 -2.13 -27.99 -5.26
C GLY A 294 -1.36 -29.20 -5.82
N ALA A 295 -2.03 -30.35 -5.97
CA ALA A 295 -1.41 -31.58 -6.44
C ALA A 295 -0.69 -31.44 -7.81
N ASP A 296 -1.27 -30.65 -8.71
CA ASP A 296 -0.73 -30.35 -10.04
C ASP A 296 -0.17 -28.91 -10.16
N GLU A 297 -0.08 -28.19 -9.04
CA GLU A 297 0.41 -26.82 -9.05
C GLU A 297 1.93 -26.79 -9.21
N ARG A 298 2.42 -25.97 -10.14
CA ARG A 298 3.86 -25.72 -10.25
C ARG A 298 4.35 -24.97 -9.00
N ARG A 299 5.12 -25.66 -8.17
CA ARG A 299 5.79 -25.04 -7.02
C ARG A 299 6.89 -24.08 -7.51
N GLU A 300 6.62 -22.79 -7.45
CA GLU A 300 7.58 -21.73 -7.81
C GLU A 300 7.62 -20.70 -6.67
N SER A 301 8.83 -20.33 -6.28
CA SER A 301 9.07 -19.19 -5.40
C SER A 301 9.12 -17.91 -6.21
N VAL A 302 8.35 -16.90 -5.81
CA VAL A 302 8.40 -15.56 -6.41
C VAL A 302 8.50 -14.51 -5.31
N ILE A 303 9.47 -13.61 -5.43
CA ILE A 303 9.64 -12.45 -4.55
C ILE A 303 9.68 -11.19 -5.39
N VAL A 304 9.04 -10.13 -4.92
CA VAL A 304 9.19 -8.79 -5.47
C VAL A 304 9.65 -7.84 -4.38
N PHE A 305 10.70 -7.07 -4.69
CA PHE A 305 11.18 -5.95 -3.88
C PHE A 305 10.93 -4.67 -4.63
N ILE A 306 10.35 -3.68 -3.97
CA ILE A 306 10.18 -2.32 -4.46
C ILE A 306 11.05 -1.42 -3.59
N ALA A 307 11.98 -0.68 -4.21
CA ALA A 307 13.02 0.01 -3.47
C ALA A 307 13.66 1.17 -4.25
N ASP A 308 14.26 2.11 -3.51
CA ASP A 308 15.07 3.23 -4.01
C ASP A 308 16.54 2.80 -4.22
N ASP A 309 16.97 2.74 -5.49
CA ASP A 309 18.34 2.43 -5.91
C ASP A 309 18.91 1.13 -5.31
N LEU A 310 18.19 0.04 -5.51
CA LEU A 310 18.50 -1.26 -4.95
C LEU A 310 19.59 -1.98 -5.76
N PRO A 311 20.61 -2.62 -5.14
CA PRO A 311 21.65 -3.33 -5.87
C PRO A 311 21.15 -4.68 -6.39
N GLU A 312 20.41 -4.64 -7.50
CA GLU A 312 19.73 -5.80 -8.10
C GLU A 312 20.66 -7.02 -8.29
N GLU A 313 21.85 -6.81 -8.85
CA GLU A 313 22.82 -7.90 -9.08
C GLU A 313 23.21 -8.61 -7.79
N LYS A 314 23.56 -7.86 -6.73
CA LYS A 314 23.90 -8.43 -5.43
C LYS A 314 22.74 -9.22 -4.82
N ILE A 315 21.52 -8.72 -4.97
CA ILE A 315 20.32 -9.36 -4.45
C ILE A 315 20.03 -10.67 -5.19
N ARG A 316 20.19 -10.67 -6.53
CA ARG A 316 20.06 -11.88 -7.34
C ARG A 316 21.12 -12.92 -6.98
N GLU A 317 22.37 -12.49 -6.80
CA GLU A 317 23.47 -13.37 -6.37
C GLU A 317 23.25 -13.94 -4.96
N GLY A 318 22.77 -13.12 -4.02
CA GLY A 318 22.43 -13.56 -2.67
C GLY A 318 21.29 -14.59 -2.68
N PHE A 319 20.20 -14.29 -3.41
CA PHE A 319 19.05 -15.19 -3.52
C PHE A 319 19.37 -16.50 -4.23
N ALA A 320 20.27 -16.50 -5.22
CA ALA A 320 20.69 -17.73 -5.90
C ALA A 320 21.33 -18.76 -4.95
N ARG A 321 21.86 -18.32 -3.79
CA ARG A 321 22.44 -19.19 -2.76
C ARG A 321 21.42 -19.75 -1.77
N VAL A 322 20.17 -19.31 -1.85
CA VAL A 322 19.08 -19.70 -0.93
C VAL A 322 18.45 -21.04 -1.32
N ALA A 323 18.63 -21.50 -2.56
CA ALA A 323 18.11 -22.79 -3.01
C ALA A 323 18.61 -23.93 -2.09
N ALA A 324 17.71 -24.85 -1.75
CA ALA A 324 18.05 -26.08 -1.07
C ALA A 324 18.89 -26.99 -1.99
N ASP A 325 19.69 -27.84 -1.37
CA ASP A 325 20.59 -28.77 -2.07
C ASP A 325 19.83 -29.93 -2.73
#